data_AF-A0ABD5EYN6-F1
#
_entry.id   AF-A0ABD5EYN6-F1
#
_cell.length_a   1.000
_cell.length_b   1.000
_cell.length_c   1.000
_cell.angle_alpha   90.00
_cell.angle_beta   90.00
_cell.angle_gamma   90.00
#
_symmetry.space_group_name_H-M   'P 1'
#
loop_
_entity.id
_entity.type
_entity.pdbx_description
1 polymer ?
#
loop_
_entity_poly.entity_id
_entity_poly.type
_entity_poly.pdbx_seq_one_letter_code
_entity_poly.pdbx_strand_id
1 'polypeptide(L)'
;MHTTPHDWITTPLTAGFLRGALDVEETGRGLLPHRLPARARAQYTDPQLAMAESQPSGVRLVFRTRATAIELDTLPTKRVYAGVPPRPDGVYDLVVDGRPAGSGSVTGGNTLTIDMARGSTELTPGPVGTLRFTGLPEAEKDVEIWLPHDETTELVALRTDAPVGPASDPGRRVWLHHGSSISHGSFAATPTTTWPALAASLGGVELINLGLGGSALLDPFTARALRDTPADLISVKIGINLVNADVMRLRAFTPAVHGFLDTIREGHPETPLLVVSPLLCPIHEDTPGPSAPDFSRIADGQLRFKAMGDPAERAAGKLTLRAIREELAAIVERRRADDPRLHHLDGLALYGERDAAELPLPDDLHPDAATHRRVGERFAALAFGEGGAFAA
;
A
#
# COMPACT_ATOMS: atom_id res chain seq x y z
N MET A 1 -17.28 -3.40 35.00
CA MET A 1 -17.58 -3.73 33.59
C MET A 1 -18.24 -5.10 33.58
N HIS A 2 -19.55 -5.17 33.30
CA HIS A 2 -20.20 -6.45 33.07
C HIS A 2 -19.89 -6.87 31.64
N THR A 3 -19.03 -7.87 31.48
CA THR A 3 -18.87 -8.60 30.21
C THR A 3 -20.12 -9.45 30.04
N THR A 4 -20.98 -9.09 29.10
CA THR A 4 -22.06 -9.98 28.66
C THR A 4 -21.43 -11.32 28.23
N PRO A 5 -21.89 -12.47 28.74
CA PRO A 5 -21.40 -13.76 28.26
C PRO A 5 -21.76 -13.89 26.78
N HIS A 6 -20.75 -14.10 25.93
CA HIS A 6 -20.96 -14.45 24.52
C HIS A 6 -20.67 -15.95 24.37
N ASP A 7 -21.55 -16.69 23.70
CA ASP A 7 -21.28 -18.04 23.25
C ASP A 7 -20.40 -17.96 21.99
N TRP A 8 -19.09 -18.07 22.17
CA TRP A 8 -18.12 -17.88 21.09
C TRP A 8 -18.06 -19.10 20.15
N ILE A 9 -18.14 -18.81 18.85
CA ILE A 9 -17.86 -19.75 17.76
C ILE A 9 -16.49 -19.39 17.19
N THR A 10 -15.55 -20.33 17.27
CA THR A 10 -14.25 -20.21 16.59
C THR A 10 -14.39 -20.69 15.15
N THR A 11 -14.13 -19.81 14.18
CA THR A 11 -14.13 -20.14 12.76
C THR A 11 -12.70 -20.29 12.25
N PRO A 12 -12.36 -21.42 11.58
CA PRO A 12 -11.09 -21.55 10.88
C PRO A 12 -10.92 -20.48 9.80
N LEU A 13 -9.84 -19.72 9.89
CA LEU A 13 -9.45 -18.78 8.84
C LEU A 13 -8.95 -19.56 7.62
N THR A 14 -9.34 -19.09 6.43
CA THR A 14 -8.88 -19.64 5.15
C THR A 14 -8.61 -18.48 4.18
N ALA A 15 -7.88 -18.74 3.10
CA ALA A 15 -7.63 -17.74 2.06
C ALA A 15 -8.94 -17.14 1.47
N GLY A 16 -10.06 -17.88 1.49
CA GLY A 16 -11.35 -17.41 0.98
C GLY A 16 -11.93 -16.20 1.73
N PHE A 17 -11.51 -15.99 2.99
CA PHE A 17 -11.88 -14.82 3.77
C PHE A 17 -11.05 -13.58 3.42
N LEU A 18 -9.95 -13.71 2.66
CA LEU A 18 -9.06 -12.60 2.38
C LEU A 18 -9.41 -11.95 1.04
N ARG A 19 -9.32 -10.62 1.02
CA ARG A 19 -9.34 -9.79 -0.19
C ARG A 19 -8.09 -8.94 -0.23
N GLY A 20 -7.52 -8.76 -1.42
CA GLY A 20 -6.31 -7.96 -1.64
C GLY A 20 -4.96 -8.69 -1.47
N ALA A 21 -4.96 -9.93 -0.97
CA ALA A 21 -3.75 -10.78 -0.91
C ALA A 21 -3.59 -11.59 -2.21
N LEU A 22 -2.36 -11.80 -2.67
CA LEU A 22 -2.03 -12.60 -3.86
C LEU A 22 -1.54 -14.00 -3.52
N ASP A 23 -1.14 -14.23 -2.28
CA ASP A 23 -0.70 -15.52 -1.75
C ASP A 23 -0.95 -15.55 -0.24
N VAL A 24 -1.05 -16.75 0.33
CA VAL A 24 -1.28 -16.94 1.77
C VAL A 24 -0.37 -18.07 2.26
N GLU A 25 0.47 -17.76 3.25
CA GLU A 25 1.39 -18.71 3.86
C GLU A 25 0.81 -19.24 5.18
N GLU A 26 0.83 -20.56 5.38
CA GLU A 26 0.53 -21.20 6.66
C GLU A 26 1.81 -21.26 7.51
N THR A 27 1.88 -20.46 8.57
CA THR A 27 3.12 -20.29 9.39
C THR A 27 3.23 -21.33 10.52
N GLY A 28 2.27 -22.24 10.62
CA GLY A 28 2.06 -23.11 11.78
C GLY A 28 1.44 -22.40 13.00
N ARG A 29 1.39 -21.06 13.01
CA ARG A 29 0.66 -20.25 14.00
C ARG A 29 -0.66 -19.73 13.46
N GLY A 30 -0.70 -19.40 12.18
CA GLY A 30 -1.86 -18.83 11.51
C GLY A 30 -1.63 -18.65 10.02
N LEU A 31 -2.39 -17.73 9.42
CA LEU A 31 -2.26 -17.35 8.02
C LEU A 31 -1.51 -16.02 7.89
N LEU A 32 -0.47 -15.98 7.08
CA LEU A 32 0.23 -14.75 6.69
C LEU A 32 -0.17 -14.38 5.25
N PRO A 33 -0.94 -13.28 5.05
CA PRO A 33 -1.21 -12.78 3.71
C PRO A 33 0.04 -12.15 3.09
N HIS A 34 0.30 -12.51 1.84
CA HIS A 34 1.35 -11.91 1.01
C HIS A 34 0.74 -11.12 -0.14
N ARG A 35 1.32 -9.94 -0.41
CA ARG A 35 0.91 -9.11 -1.56
C ARG A 35 1.70 -9.44 -2.82
N LEU A 36 2.73 -10.27 -2.75
CA LEU A 36 3.39 -10.85 -3.91
C LEU A 36 3.22 -12.38 -3.96
N PRO A 37 3.03 -12.98 -5.14
CA PRO A 37 2.92 -14.43 -5.26
C PRO A 37 4.24 -15.11 -4.90
N ALA A 38 4.20 -16.34 -4.37
CA ALA A 38 5.39 -17.12 -3.97
C ALA A 38 6.53 -17.13 -5.00
N ARG A 39 6.19 -17.25 -6.29
CA ARG A 39 7.19 -17.21 -7.39
C ARG A 39 7.93 -15.87 -7.51
N ALA A 40 7.30 -14.76 -7.15
CA ALA A 40 7.94 -13.44 -7.09
C ALA A 40 8.80 -13.33 -5.84
N ARG A 41 8.31 -13.85 -4.70
CA ARG A 41 9.09 -13.95 -3.44
C ARG A 41 10.39 -14.73 -3.60
N ALA A 42 10.42 -15.74 -4.48
CA ALA A 42 11.62 -16.51 -4.80
C ALA A 42 12.69 -15.76 -5.63
N GLN A 43 12.42 -14.52 -6.09
CA GLN A 43 13.30 -13.78 -7.02
C GLN A 43 14.00 -12.58 -6.39
N TYR A 44 13.82 -12.33 -5.10
CA TYR A 44 14.53 -11.28 -4.38
C TYR A 44 15.08 -11.80 -3.05
N THR A 45 16.12 -11.12 -2.57
CA THR A 45 16.69 -11.30 -1.22
C THR A 45 16.69 -10.00 -0.42
N ASP A 46 16.04 -8.96 -0.94
CA ASP A 46 15.97 -7.63 -0.33
C ASP A 46 15.05 -7.64 0.90
N PRO A 47 15.57 -7.40 2.11
CA PRO A 47 14.75 -7.42 3.33
C PRO A 47 13.69 -6.31 3.35
N GLN A 48 13.95 -5.18 2.70
CA GLN A 48 13.00 -4.06 2.62
C GLN A 48 11.76 -4.49 1.82
N LEU A 49 11.94 -5.14 0.68
CA LEU A 49 10.85 -5.71 -0.11
C LEU A 49 10.12 -6.85 0.63
N ALA A 50 10.86 -7.77 1.26
CA ALA A 50 10.26 -8.86 2.05
C ALA A 50 9.34 -8.32 3.18
N MET A 51 9.77 -7.24 3.84
CA MET A 51 8.96 -6.55 4.83
C MET A 51 7.76 -5.86 4.18
N ALA A 52 7.96 -5.12 3.10
CA ALA A 52 6.88 -4.37 2.47
C ALA A 52 5.76 -5.29 1.93
N GLU A 53 6.10 -6.38 1.24
CA GLU A 53 5.10 -7.25 0.62
C GLU A 53 4.28 -8.07 1.65
N SER A 54 4.89 -8.42 2.79
CA SER A 54 4.22 -9.12 3.88
C SER A 54 3.35 -8.22 4.77
N GLN A 55 3.48 -6.89 4.65
CA GLN A 55 2.57 -5.95 5.29
C GLN A 55 1.24 -5.90 4.52
N PRO A 56 0.08 -6.08 5.17
CA PRO A 56 -1.21 -6.30 4.51
C PRO A 56 -1.89 -5.00 4.06
N SER A 57 -1.15 -4.06 3.47
CA SER A 57 -1.72 -2.81 2.95
C SER A 57 -2.77 -3.08 1.87
N GLY A 58 -4.01 -2.65 2.12
CA GLY A 58 -5.17 -2.91 1.27
C GLY A 58 -5.80 -4.30 1.44
N VAL A 59 -5.20 -5.18 2.25
CA VAL A 59 -5.74 -6.50 2.54
C VAL A 59 -6.76 -6.42 3.67
N ARG A 60 -7.81 -7.23 3.56
CA ARG A 60 -8.89 -7.27 4.56
C ARG A 60 -9.52 -8.65 4.67
N LEU A 61 -10.00 -8.93 5.87
CA LEU A 61 -10.83 -10.10 6.17
C LEU A 61 -12.29 -9.76 5.87
N VAL A 62 -12.98 -10.58 5.08
CA VAL A 62 -14.37 -10.36 4.67
C VAL A 62 -15.25 -11.55 4.98
N PHE A 63 -16.41 -11.31 5.58
CA PHE A 63 -17.40 -12.36 5.87
C PHE A 63 -18.78 -11.76 6.14
N ARG A 64 -19.80 -12.61 6.09
CA ARG A 64 -21.18 -12.24 6.43
C ARG A 64 -21.57 -12.85 7.77
N THR A 65 -22.23 -12.08 8.64
CA THR A 65 -22.65 -12.61 9.95
C THR A 65 -23.74 -11.75 10.62
N ARG A 66 -24.46 -12.34 11.57
CA ARG A 66 -25.32 -11.62 12.53
C ARG A 66 -24.62 -11.26 13.84
N ALA A 67 -23.34 -11.60 13.99
CA ALA A 67 -22.59 -11.44 15.22
C ALA A 67 -22.64 -10.01 15.77
N THR A 68 -22.92 -9.86 17.06
CA THR A 68 -22.87 -8.57 17.77
C THR A 68 -21.49 -8.30 18.37
N ALA A 69 -20.67 -9.34 18.48
CA ALA A 69 -19.29 -9.27 18.92
C ALA A 69 -18.37 -10.12 18.01
N ILE A 70 -17.22 -9.54 17.69
CA ILE A 70 -16.20 -10.14 16.82
C ILE A 70 -14.85 -10.00 17.53
N GLU A 71 -14.12 -11.10 17.63
CA GLU A 71 -12.73 -11.15 18.08
C GLU A 71 -11.84 -11.72 16.98
N LEU A 72 -10.71 -11.07 16.73
CA LEU A 72 -9.69 -11.53 15.79
C LEU A 72 -8.35 -11.62 16.53
N ASP A 73 -7.86 -12.83 16.69
CA ASP A 73 -6.52 -13.07 17.21
C ASP A 73 -5.49 -12.86 16.10
N THR A 74 -4.48 -12.06 16.38
CA THR A 74 -3.40 -11.75 15.45
C THR A 74 -2.05 -11.77 16.14
N LEU A 75 -1.01 -12.02 15.35
CA LEU A 75 0.38 -11.83 15.75
C LEU A 75 1.01 -10.78 14.82
N PRO A 76 0.85 -9.48 15.12
CA PRO A 76 1.51 -8.44 14.35
C PRO A 76 3.01 -8.43 14.62
N THR A 77 3.81 -7.98 13.66
CA THR A 77 5.23 -7.69 13.82
C THR A 77 5.44 -6.18 13.69
N LYS A 78 5.69 -5.55 14.83
CA LYS A 78 5.78 -4.09 14.99
C LYS A 78 7.18 -3.61 14.73
N ARG A 79 7.34 -2.40 14.21
CA ARG A 79 8.66 -1.82 13.90
C ARG A 79 9.05 -0.80 14.94
N VAL A 80 10.24 -0.98 15.50
CA VAL A 80 10.86 -0.03 16.44
C VAL A 80 12.20 0.40 15.85
N TYR A 81 12.48 1.70 15.88
CA TYR A 81 13.76 2.23 15.41
C TYR A 81 14.62 2.59 16.62
N ALA A 82 15.85 2.10 16.67
CA ALA A 82 16.76 2.37 17.78
C ALA A 82 16.98 3.89 17.94
N GLY A 83 16.74 4.41 19.16
CA GLY A 83 16.89 5.84 19.47
C GLY A 83 15.74 6.74 19.01
N VAL A 84 14.66 6.18 18.44
CA VAL A 84 13.44 6.91 18.09
C VAL A 84 12.31 6.47 19.03
N PRO A 85 11.40 7.38 19.44
CA PRO A 85 10.20 6.99 20.19
C PRO A 85 9.41 5.88 19.47
N PRO A 86 8.77 4.97 20.22
CA PRO A 86 7.98 3.90 19.63
C PRO A 86 6.84 4.50 18.80
N ARG A 87 6.55 3.86 17.67
CA ARG A 87 5.38 4.20 16.86
C ARG A 87 4.11 3.72 17.56
N PRO A 88 2.96 4.35 17.30
CA PRO A 88 1.67 3.78 17.66
C PRO A 88 1.51 2.37 17.09
N ASP A 89 0.73 1.54 17.78
CA ASP A 89 0.34 0.23 17.28
C ASP A 89 -0.46 0.37 15.97
N GLY A 90 -0.31 -0.61 15.09
CA GLY A 90 -1.09 -0.75 13.87
C GLY A 90 -2.59 -0.72 14.15
N VAL A 91 -3.33 -0.09 13.25
CA VAL A 91 -4.78 0.09 13.35
C VAL A 91 -5.47 -0.90 12.42
N TYR A 92 -6.56 -1.49 12.93
CA TYR A 92 -7.52 -2.30 12.19
C TYR A 92 -8.81 -1.50 12.09
N ASP A 93 -9.28 -1.27 10.86
CA ASP A 93 -10.56 -0.58 10.64
C ASP A 93 -11.67 -1.60 10.40
N LEU A 94 -12.80 -1.40 11.08
CA LEU A 94 -14.03 -2.16 10.86
C LEU A 94 -14.93 -1.40 9.89
N VAL A 95 -15.36 -2.10 8.84
CA VAL A 95 -16.38 -1.63 7.90
C VAL A 95 -17.56 -2.61 7.94
N VAL A 96 -18.77 -2.08 8.09
CA VAL A 96 -20.01 -2.85 8.08
C VAL A 96 -20.90 -2.32 6.96
N ASP A 97 -21.32 -3.20 6.05
CA ASP A 97 -22.13 -2.87 4.88
C ASP A 97 -21.58 -1.65 4.10
N GLY A 98 -20.26 -1.63 3.91
CA GLY A 98 -19.53 -0.56 3.21
C GLY A 98 -19.37 0.75 3.97
N ARG A 99 -19.75 0.81 5.27
CA ARG A 99 -19.62 2.01 6.10
C ARG A 99 -18.62 1.80 7.25
N PRO A 100 -17.76 2.78 7.56
CA PRO A 100 -16.91 2.71 8.76
C PRO A 100 -17.75 2.50 10.01
N ALA A 101 -17.37 1.51 10.82
CA ALA A 101 -18.11 1.07 12.01
C ALA A 101 -17.25 0.99 13.28
N GLY A 102 -15.94 1.24 13.16
CA GLY A 102 -15.03 1.32 14.31
C GLY A 102 -13.58 1.11 13.89
N SER A 103 -12.68 1.24 14.86
CA SER A 103 -11.27 0.93 14.69
C SER A 103 -10.71 0.38 16.01
N GLY A 104 -9.64 -0.42 15.93
CA GLY A 104 -8.95 -0.94 17.11
C GLY A 104 -7.50 -1.29 16.79
N SER A 105 -6.74 -1.64 17.83
CA SER A 105 -5.34 -2.03 17.71
C SER A 105 -5.07 -3.26 18.57
N VAL A 106 -3.97 -3.94 18.28
CA VAL A 106 -3.53 -5.13 19.01
C VAL A 106 -2.22 -4.84 19.72
N THR A 107 -2.20 -4.96 21.04
CA THR A 107 -1.03 -4.60 21.86
C THR A 107 0.05 -5.69 21.89
N GLY A 108 -0.32 -6.96 21.71
CA GLY A 108 0.61 -8.08 21.54
C GLY A 108 1.41 -8.01 20.23
N GLY A 109 2.13 -9.08 19.89
CA GLY A 109 2.91 -9.17 18.66
C GLY A 109 4.41 -9.28 18.87
N ASN A 110 5.11 -9.61 17.78
CA ASN A 110 6.56 -9.54 17.70
C ASN A 110 7.02 -8.09 17.54
N THR A 111 8.28 -7.83 17.87
CA THR A 111 8.94 -6.54 17.61
C THR A 111 10.16 -6.75 16.73
N LEU A 112 10.21 -6.05 15.61
CA LEU A 112 11.39 -5.92 14.76
C LEU A 112 12.09 -4.59 15.09
N THR A 113 13.21 -4.67 15.81
CA THR A 113 14.05 -3.52 16.13
C THR A 113 15.01 -3.27 14.98
N ILE A 114 14.98 -2.06 14.43
CA ILE A 114 15.81 -1.61 13.31
C ILE A 114 16.80 -0.57 13.81
N ASP A 115 18.09 -0.88 13.71
CA ASP A 115 19.17 0.06 13.97
C ASP A 115 19.73 0.58 12.64
N MET A 116 19.27 1.77 12.25
CA MET A 116 19.68 2.42 11.00
C MET A 116 21.15 2.82 10.99
N ALA A 117 21.76 3.07 12.16
CA ALA A 117 23.16 3.46 12.25
C ALA A 117 24.09 2.25 12.11
N ARG A 118 23.67 1.08 12.61
CA ARG A 118 24.42 -0.18 12.52
C ARG A 118 24.03 -1.03 11.31
N GLY A 119 22.93 -0.71 10.63
CA GLY A 119 22.40 -1.51 9.52
C GLY A 119 21.95 -2.90 9.95
N SER A 120 21.43 -3.04 11.18
CA SER A 120 21.05 -4.33 11.77
C SER A 120 19.59 -4.38 12.16
N THR A 121 19.01 -5.58 12.14
CA THR A 121 17.65 -5.85 12.60
C THR A 121 17.60 -6.99 13.60
N GLU A 122 16.76 -6.88 14.63
CA GLU A 122 16.55 -7.91 15.64
C GLU A 122 15.06 -8.19 15.82
N LEU A 123 14.65 -9.44 15.72
CA LEU A 123 13.27 -9.87 15.94
C LEU A 123 13.11 -10.44 17.36
N THR A 124 12.26 -9.81 18.16
CA THR A 124 11.85 -10.29 19.48
C THR A 124 10.43 -10.85 19.39
N PRO A 125 10.23 -12.16 19.59
CA PRO A 125 8.90 -12.74 19.59
C PRO A 125 8.04 -12.22 20.74
N GLY A 126 6.73 -12.08 20.50
CA GLY A 126 5.76 -11.77 21.54
C GLY A 126 4.47 -12.59 21.44
N PRO A 127 3.52 -12.35 22.35
CA PRO A 127 2.29 -13.14 22.41
C PRO A 127 1.30 -12.72 21.31
N VAL A 128 0.43 -13.65 20.92
CA VAL A 128 -0.78 -13.35 20.16
C VAL A 128 -1.63 -12.35 20.95
N GLY A 129 -2.21 -11.37 20.27
CA GLY A 129 -3.16 -10.43 20.86
C GLY A 129 -4.51 -10.49 20.16
N THR A 130 -5.55 -10.04 20.87
CA THR A 130 -6.93 -10.10 20.40
C THR A 130 -7.46 -8.70 20.10
N LEU A 131 -7.83 -8.48 18.84
CA LEU A 131 -8.67 -7.35 18.43
C LEU A 131 -10.12 -7.67 18.77
N ARG A 132 -10.89 -6.70 19.27
CA ARG A 132 -12.29 -6.91 19.64
C ARG A 132 -13.19 -5.76 19.22
N PHE A 133 -14.29 -6.10 18.55
CA PHE A 133 -15.41 -5.21 18.24
C PHE A 133 -16.68 -5.74 18.91
N THR A 134 -17.46 -4.86 19.56
CA THR A 134 -18.72 -5.21 20.22
C THR A 134 -19.80 -4.16 19.94
N GLY A 135 -21.05 -4.48 20.28
CA GLY A 135 -22.17 -3.55 20.06
C GLY A 135 -22.57 -3.43 18.59
N LEU A 136 -22.23 -4.43 17.77
CA LEU A 136 -22.63 -4.47 16.37
C LEU A 136 -24.12 -4.86 16.25
N PRO A 137 -24.84 -4.40 15.20
CA PRO A 137 -26.24 -4.77 14.99
C PRO A 137 -26.41 -6.29 14.81
N GLU A 138 -27.45 -6.88 15.39
CA GLU A 138 -27.79 -8.32 15.26
C GLU A 138 -28.46 -8.69 13.91
N ALA A 139 -28.43 -7.75 12.96
CA ALA A 139 -28.87 -7.97 11.59
C ALA A 139 -27.77 -8.67 10.77
N GLU A 140 -28.20 -9.34 9.71
CA GLU A 140 -27.29 -9.91 8.72
C GLU A 140 -26.54 -8.78 8.00
N LYS A 141 -25.20 -8.80 8.07
CA LYS A 141 -24.34 -7.73 7.56
C LYS A 141 -23.07 -8.29 6.94
N ASP A 142 -22.53 -7.57 5.96
CA ASP A 142 -21.19 -7.79 5.45
C ASP A 142 -20.18 -7.05 6.31
N VAL A 143 -19.17 -7.77 6.79
CA VAL A 143 -18.09 -7.26 7.63
C VAL A 143 -16.80 -7.29 6.84
N GLU A 144 -16.08 -6.16 6.81
CA GLU A 144 -14.69 -6.09 6.40
C GLU A 144 -13.82 -5.60 7.57
N ILE A 145 -12.75 -6.33 7.87
CA ILE A 145 -11.70 -5.88 8.81
C ILE A 145 -10.46 -5.58 7.99
N TRP A 146 -10.17 -4.30 7.79
CA TRP A 146 -8.99 -3.84 7.08
C TRP A 146 -7.76 -3.97 7.98
N LEU A 147 -6.73 -4.66 7.48
CA LEU A 147 -5.54 -5.00 8.24
C LEU A 147 -4.54 -3.83 8.27
N PRO A 148 -3.67 -3.73 9.30
CA PRO A 148 -2.72 -2.64 9.44
C PRO A 148 -1.75 -2.60 8.26
N HIS A 149 -1.70 -1.49 7.55
CA HIS A 149 -0.85 -1.34 6.37
C HIS A 149 0.65 -1.30 6.71
N ASP A 150 1.01 -1.13 7.98
CA ASP A 150 2.35 -0.80 8.45
C ASP A 150 2.95 -1.82 9.42
N GLU A 151 2.28 -2.96 9.62
CA GLU A 151 2.70 -4.11 10.43
C GLU A 151 2.45 -5.42 9.68
N THR A 152 3.47 -6.29 9.57
CA THR A 152 3.26 -7.66 9.08
C THR A 152 2.34 -8.38 10.05
N THR A 153 1.24 -8.98 9.60
CA THR A 153 0.19 -9.49 10.50
C THR A 153 -0.18 -10.93 10.16
N GLU A 154 0.16 -11.86 11.05
CA GLU A 154 -0.36 -13.22 11.00
C GLU A 154 -1.76 -13.26 11.63
N LEU A 155 -2.71 -13.92 10.96
CA LEU A 155 -4.08 -14.10 11.41
C LEU A 155 -4.24 -15.48 12.05
N VAL A 156 -4.59 -15.52 13.33
CA VAL A 156 -4.54 -16.74 14.14
C VAL A 156 -5.92 -17.39 14.29
N ALA A 157 -6.92 -16.63 14.73
CA ALA A 157 -8.27 -17.16 14.93
C ALA A 157 -9.34 -16.07 14.82
N LEU A 158 -10.47 -16.41 14.20
CA LEU A 158 -11.69 -15.60 14.18
C LEU A 158 -12.69 -16.17 15.18
N ARG A 159 -13.19 -15.35 16.09
CA ARG A 159 -14.27 -15.70 17.03
C ARG A 159 -15.43 -14.75 16.90
N THR A 160 -16.64 -15.29 16.85
CA THR A 160 -17.87 -14.53 16.70
C THR A 160 -18.96 -15.13 17.57
N ASP A 161 -19.90 -14.31 18.05
CA ASP A 161 -21.07 -14.79 18.83
C ASP A 161 -22.26 -15.22 17.95
N ALA A 162 -22.06 -15.26 16.63
CA ALA A 162 -22.95 -15.90 15.66
C ALA A 162 -22.12 -16.56 14.54
N PRO A 163 -22.69 -17.50 13.75
CA PRO A 163 -21.99 -18.11 12.63
C PRO A 163 -21.53 -17.09 11.58
N VAL A 164 -20.45 -17.42 10.88
CA VAL A 164 -19.97 -16.64 9.74
C VAL A 164 -20.21 -17.40 8.43
N GLY A 165 -20.63 -16.68 7.41
CA GLY A 165 -20.78 -17.16 6.05
C GLY A 165 -19.86 -16.41 5.07
N PRO A 166 -19.82 -16.84 3.80
CA PRO A 166 -19.07 -16.13 2.77
C PRO A 166 -19.60 -14.68 2.64
N ALA A 167 -18.69 -13.73 2.43
CA ALA A 167 -19.05 -12.37 2.12
C ALA A 167 -19.86 -12.29 0.81
N SER A 168 -20.80 -11.34 0.73
CA SER A 168 -21.48 -11.05 -0.53
C SER A 168 -20.47 -10.60 -1.59
N ASP A 169 -20.73 -10.96 -2.86
CA ASP A 169 -20.01 -10.38 -4.00
C ASP A 169 -20.87 -9.28 -4.64
N PRO A 170 -20.57 -8.00 -4.40
CA PRO A 170 -21.31 -6.89 -4.99
C PRO A 170 -21.01 -6.70 -6.49
N GLY A 171 -20.13 -7.50 -7.09
CA GLY A 171 -19.74 -7.37 -8.50
C GLY A 171 -18.91 -6.11 -8.79
N ARG A 172 -18.15 -5.62 -7.79
CA ARG A 172 -17.27 -4.46 -7.96
C ARG A 172 -16.13 -4.80 -8.92
N ARG A 173 -15.80 -3.86 -9.82
CA ARG A 173 -14.59 -3.96 -10.65
C ARG A 173 -13.35 -4.03 -9.77
N VAL A 174 -12.40 -4.89 -10.10
CA VAL A 174 -11.12 -5.02 -9.42
C VAL A 174 -10.12 -4.00 -9.96
N TRP A 175 -9.66 -3.12 -9.07
CA TRP A 175 -8.58 -2.19 -9.32
C TRP A 175 -7.27 -2.71 -8.71
N LEU A 176 -6.33 -3.06 -9.59
CA LEU A 176 -4.97 -3.45 -9.24
C LEU A 176 -4.04 -2.25 -9.33
N HIS A 177 -3.49 -1.83 -8.19
CA HIS A 177 -2.61 -0.67 -8.10
C HIS A 177 -1.19 -1.09 -7.74
N HIS A 178 -0.18 -0.62 -8.47
CA HIS A 178 1.23 -0.70 -8.07
C HIS A 178 1.80 0.68 -7.77
N GLY A 179 2.61 0.80 -6.72
CA GLY A 179 3.29 2.04 -6.39
C GLY A 179 4.28 1.93 -5.24
N SER A 180 4.70 3.06 -4.70
CA SER A 180 5.75 3.17 -3.68
C SER A 180 5.20 3.14 -2.24
N SER A 181 6.01 3.56 -1.27
CA SER A 181 5.62 3.82 0.14
C SER A 181 4.40 4.73 0.28
N ILE A 182 4.25 5.68 -0.65
CA ILE A 182 3.08 6.56 -0.70
C ILE A 182 1.81 5.76 -1.00
N SER A 183 1.83 4.81 -1.94
CA SER A 183 0.69 3.92 -2.20
C SER A 183 0.53 2.83 -1.16
N HIS A 184 1.63 2.43 -0.52
CA HIS A 184 1.60 1.52 0.63
C HIS A 184 0.82 2.12 1.81
N GLY A 185 0.89 3.43 2.00
CA GLY A 185 0.15 4.13 3.07
C GLY A 185 1.05 4.79 4.12
N SER A 186 2.33 5.02 3.86
CA SER A 186 3.22 5.67 4.83
C SER A 186 2.65 6.98 5.36
N PHE A 187 2.44 7.06 6.69
CA PHE A 187 1.80 8.17 7.41
C PHE A 187 0.31 8.41 7.11
N ALA A 188 -0.38 7.47 6.47
CA ALA A 188 -1.84 7.44 6.50
C ALA A 188 -2.32 7.23 7.95
N ALA A 189 -3.48 7.79 8.29
CA ALA A 189 -4.01 7.68 9.65
C ALA A 189 -4.44 6.25 10.00
N THR A 190 -5.07 5.55 9.05
CA THR A 190 -5.62 4.21 9.23
C THR A 190 -5.63 3.45 7.88
N PRO A 191 -5.80 2.11 7.86
CA PRO A 191 -5.84 1.34 6.62
C PRO A 191 -6.85 1.83 5.56
N THR A 192 -8.07 2.19 5.98
CA THR A 192 -9.12 2.66 5.05
C THR A 192 -8.90 4.08 4.54
N THR A 193 -7.94 4.80 5.11
CA THR A 193 -7.60 6.19 4.74
C THR A 193 -6.26 6.31 4.01
N THR A 194 -5.58 5.19 3.73
CA THR A 194 -4.53 5.18 2.70
C THR A 194 -5.13 5.69 1.38
N TRP A 195 -4.35 6.43 0.58
CA TRP A 195 -4.93 7.11 -0.57
C TRP A 195 -5.55 6.12 -1.59
N PRO A 196 -4.98 4.91 -1.83
CA PRO A 196 -5.63 3.94 -2.71
C PRO A 196 -6.91 3.36 -2.09
N ALA A 197 -6.94 3.07 -0.78
CA ALA A 197 -8.14 2.55 -0.12
C ALA A 197 -9.29 3.58 -0.15
N LEU A 198 -8.97 4.84 0.16
CA LEU A 198 -9.95 5.93 0.07
C LEU A 198 -10.45 6.12 -1.37
N ALA A 199 -9.55 6.13 -2.35
CA ALA A 199 -9.93 6.27 -3.75
C ALA A 199 -10.79 5.10 -4.24
N ALA A 200 -10.48 3.87 -3.82
CA ALA A 200 -11.24 2.68 -4.17
C ALA A 200 -12.66 2.73 -3.58
N SER A 201 -12.78 3.16 -2.32
CA SER A 201 -14.07 3.37 -1.66
C SER A 201 -14.93 4.39 -2.40
N LEU A 202 -14.34 5.55 -2.76
CA LEU A 202 -15.03 6.60 -3.52
C LEU A 202 -15.39 6.17 -4.95
N GLY A 203 -14.53 5.35 -5.58
CA GLY A 203 -14.73 4.83 -6.93
C GLY A 203 -15.63 3.59 -7.01
N GLY A 204 -16.04 3.01 -5.87
CA GLY A 204 -16.84 1.79 -5.84
C GLY A 204 -16.14 0.57 -6.43
N VAL A 205 -14.82 0.46 -6.27
CA VAL A 205 -13.99 -0.63 -6.82
C VAL A 205 -13.35 -1.47 -5.72
N GLU A 206 -13.00 -2.71 -6.07
CA GLU A 206 -12.33 -3.68 -5.23
C GLU A 206 -10.80 -3.48 -5.35
N LEU A 207 -10.14 -3.06 -4.27
CA LEU A 207 -8.70 -2.76 -4.30
C LEU A 207 -7.84 -4.01 -4.11
N ILE A 208 -6.84 -4.17 -4.99
CA ILE A 208 -5.61 -4.94 -4.75
C ILE A 208 -4.45 -3.94 -4.76
N ASN A 209 -3.82 -3.73 -3.60
CA ASN A 209 -2.77 -2.72 -3.45
C ASN A 209 -1.38 -3.37 -3.44
N LEU A 210 -0.62 -3.23 -4.52
CA LEU A 210 0.80 -3.54 -4.65
C LEU A 210 1.68 -2.29 -4.48
N GLY A 211 1.29 -1.39 -3.57
CA GLY A 211 2.17 -0.35 -3.04
C GLY A 211 3.29 -0.98 -2.21
N LEU A 212 4.51 -1.00 -2.70
CA LEU A 212 5.66 -1.67 -2.07
C LEU A 212 6.62 -0.61 -1.50
N GLY A 213 6.52 -0.35 -0.20
CA GLY A 213 7.29 0.68 0.49
C GLY A 213 8.79 0.55 0.28
N GLY A 214 9.39 1.54 -0.41
CA GLY A 214 10.83 1.58 -0.67
C GLY A 214 11.30 0.74 -1.88
N SER A 215 10.42 -0.09 -2.45
CA SER A 215 10.81 -1.18 -3.37
C SER A 215 10.07 -1.15 -4.70
N ALA A 216 9.40 -0.06 -5.07
CA ALA A 216 8.80 0.10 -6.39
C ALA A 216 9.85 0.46 -7.47
N LEU A 217 10.67 -0.53 -7.86
CA LEU A 217 11.91 -0.32 -8.63
C LEU A 217 11.83 -0.80 -10.09
N LEU A 218 10.63 -1.02 -10.62
CA LEU A 218 10.38 -1.62 -11.95
C LEU A 218 10.88 -3.07 -12.06
N ASP A 219 10.79 -3.82 -10.96
CA ASP A 219 11.21 -5.21 -10.94
C ASP A 219 10.41 -6.08 -11.93
N PRO A 220 11.07 -6.90 -12.76
CA PRO A 220 10.39 -7.77 -13.70
C PRO A 220 9.44 -8.79 -13.05
N PHE A 221 9.76 -9.24 -11.82
CA PHE A 221 8.88 -10.16 -11.10
C PHE A 221 7.58 -9.47 -10.65
N THR A 222 7.62 -8.17 -10.35
CA THR A 222 6.43 -7.37 -10.02
C THR A 222 5.58 -7.13 -11.27
N ALA A 223 6.21 -6.87 -12.43
CA ALA A 223 5.49 -6.78 -13.71
C ALA A 223 4.75 -8.08 -14.04
N ARG A 224 5.38 -9.24 -13.82
CA ARG A 224 4.73 -10.56 -13.99
C ARG A 224 3.66 -10.84 -12.95
N ALA A 225 3.81 -10.36 -11.72
CA ALA A 225 2.76 -10.43 -10.71
C ALA A 225 1.53 -9.63 -11.16
N LEU A 226 1.72 -8.41 -11.66
CA LEU A 226 0.65 -7.60 -12.23
C LEU A 226 -0.01 -8.29 -13.43
N ARG A 227 0.78 -8.80 -14.38
CA ARG A 227 0.31 -9.53 -15.56
C ARG A 227 -0.64 -10.69 -15.25
N ASP A 228 -0.34 -11.44 -14.20
CA ASP A 228 -1.06 -12.70 -13.90
C ASP A 228 -2.14 -12.51 -12.82
N THR A 229 -2.31 -11.29 -12.29
CA THR A 229 -3.33 -10.98 -11.29
C THR A 229 -4.59 -10.49 -12.00
N PRO A 230 -5.74 -11.18 -11.87
CA PRO A 230 -7.00 -10.73 -12.48
C PRO A 230 -7.36 -9.30 -12.04
N ALA A 231 -7.63 -8.42 -13.00
CA ALA A 231 -7.95 -7.03 -12.76
C ALA A 231 -8.77 -6.43 -13.90
N ASP A 232 -9.77 -5.63 -13.55
CA ASP A 232 -10.60 -4.86 -14.49
C ASP A 232 -9.98 -3.50 -14.79
N LEU A 233 -9.16 -2.98 -13.88
CA LEU A 233 -8.50 -1.68 -13.95
C LEU A 233 -7.09 -1.81 -13.38
N ILE A 234 -6.07 -1.27 -14.06
CA ILE A 234 -4.69 -1.32 -13.59
C ILE A 234 -4.10 0.07 -13.55
N SER A 235 -3.47 0.45 -12.43
CA SER A 235 -2.62 1.64 -12.40
C SER A 235 -1.23 1.35 -11.86
N VAL A 236 -0.22 1.98 -12.47
CA VAL A 236 1.18 1.85 -12.09
C VAL A 236 1.75 3.23 -11.80
N LYS A 237 2.12 3.48 -10.55
CA LYS A 237 2.76 4.72 -10.11
C LYS A 237 4.27 4.53 -10.00
N ILE A 238 5.02 5.20 -10.87
CA ILE A 238 6.46 4.94 -11.08
C ILE A 238 7.27 6.19 -10.74
N GLY A 239 8.31 6.06 -9.90
CA GLY A 239 9.41 7.04 -9.90
C GLY A 239 10.14 7.26 -8.58
N ILE A 240 9.44 7.59 -7.48
CA ILE A 240 10.13 8.06 -6.25
C ILE A 240 11.18 7.08 -5.72
N ASN A 241 10.93 5.77 -5.72
CA ASN A 241 11.91 4.80 -5.25
C ASN A 241 13.12 4.65 -6.18
N LEU A 242 12.93 4.85 -7.50
CA LEU A 242 14.04 4.86 -8.46
C LEU A 242 15.01 6.01 -8.21
N VAL A 243 14.49 7.18 -7.85
CA VAL A 243 15.30 8.34 -7.47
C VAL A 243 15.92 8.12 -6.09
N ASN A 244 15.13 7.78 -5.07
CA ASN A 244 15.62 7.59 -3.70
C ASN A 244 16.79 6.60 -3.62
N ALA A 245 16.76 5.53 -4.40
CA ALA A 245 17.79 4.49 -4.37
C ALA A 245 18.91 4.71 -5.41
N ASP A 246 18.80 5.73 -6.27
CA ASP A 246 19.73 6.03 -7.37
C ASP A 246 20.04 4.82 -8.28
N VAL A 247 19.08 3.92 -8.46
CA VAL A 247 19.31 2.57 -9.02
C VAL A 247 19.55 2.54 -10.52
N MET A 248 19.17 3.60 -11.24
CA MET A 248 19.32 3.66 -12.69
C MET A 248 19.43 5.09 -13.24
N ARG A 249 19.83 5.18 -14.50
CA ARG A 249 19.91 6.42 -15.29
C ARG A 249 18.82 6.43 -16.36
N LEU A 250 18.53 7.60 -16.92
CA LEU A 250 17.49 7.79 -17.95
C LEU A 250 17.58 6.79 -19.11
N ARG A 251 18.81 6.48 -19.53
CA ARG A 251 19.08 5.51 -20.61
C ARG A 251 18.57 4.09 -20.31
N ALA A 252 18.56 3.68 -19.05
CA ALA A 252 18.05 2.38 -18.61
C ALA A 252 16.58 2.47 -18.19
N PHE A 253 16.16 3.59 -17.62
CA PHE A 253 14.78 3.85 -17.20
C PHE A 253 13.77 3.70 -18.34
N THR A 254 14.03 4.36 -19.46
CA THR A 254 13.12 4.37 -20.61
C THR A 254 12.77 2.96 -21.10
N PRO A 255 13.74 2.09 -21.47
CA PRO A 255 13.42 0.73 -21.88
C PRO A 255 12.86 -0.14 -20.74
N ALA A 256 13.24 0.11 -19.48
CA ALA A 256 12.67 -0.62 -18.35
C ALA A 256 11.16 -0.35 -18.19
N VAL A 257 10.72 0.90 -18.35
CA VAL A 257 9.29 1.25 -18.35
C VAL A 257 8.57 0.56 -19.51
N HIS A 258 9.14 0.59 -20.72
CA HIS A 258 8.55 -0.13 -21.86
C HIS A 258 8.35 -1.62 -21.54
N GLY A 259 9.41 -2.31 -21.11
CA GLY A 259 9.33 -3.74 -20.77
C GLY A 259 8.35 -4.04 -19.63
N PHE A 260 8.25 -3.16 -18.63
CA PHE A 260 7.29 -3.30 -17.53
C PHE A 260 5.84 -3.21 -18.03
N LEU A 261 5.53 -2.22 -18.87
CA LEU A 261 4.21 -2.04 -19.48
C LEU A 261 3.87 -3.17 -20.46
N ASP A 262 4.83 -3.62 -21.27
CA ASP A 262 4.64 -4.71 -22.22
C ASP A 262 4.34 -6.01 -21.49
N THR A 263 5.07 -6.30 -20.41
CA THR A 263 4.80 -7.48 -19.56
C THR A 263 3.38 -7.44 -18.99
N ILE A 264 2.88 -6.28 -18.54
CA ILE A 264 1.49 -6.17 -18.07
C ILE A 264 0.51 -6.44 -19.21
N ARG A 265 0.76 -5.86 -20.39
CA ARG A 265 -0.10 -6.02 -21.58
C ARG A 265 -0.18 -7.44 -22.10
N GLU A 266 0.85 -8.26 -21.92
CA GLU A 266 0.81 -9.69 -22.25
C GLU A 266 -0.33 -10.44 -21.54
N GLY A 267 -0.67 -10.04 -20.31
CA GLY A 267 -1.77 -10.64 -19.52
C GLY A 267 -3.06 -9.83 -19.57
N HIS A 268 -2.94 -8.53 -19.88
CA HIS A 268 -4.05 -7.57 -19.92
C HIS A 268 -4.07 -6.77 -21.22
N PRO A 269 -4.33 -7.40 -22.38
CA PRO A 269 -4.26 -6.71 -23.68
C PRO A 269 -5.26 -5.55 -23.77
N GLU A 270 -6.40 -5.73 -23.09
CA GLU A 270 -7.59 -4.92 -23.25
C GLU A 270 -7.95 -4.11 -21.98
N THR A 271 -7.30 -4.35 -20.84
CA THR A 271 -7.64 -3.67 -19.57
C THR A 271 -7.19 -2.19 -19.61
N PRO A 272 -7.98 -1.21 -19.14
CA PRO A 272 -7.48 0.15 -18.93
C PRO A 272 -6.23 0.17 -18.05
N LEU A 273 -5.13 0.75 -18.56
CA LEU A 273 -3.85 0.85 -17.87
C LEU A 273 -3.47 2.31 -17.69
N LEU A 274 -3.45 2.77 -16.45
CA LEU A 274 -3.12 4.14 -16.08
C LEU A 274 -1.69 4.24 -15.52
N VAL A 275 -0.81 4.91 -16.25
CA VAL A 275 0.51 5.31 -15.75
C VAL A 275 0.37 6.60 -14.95
N VAL A 276 0.73 6.54 -13.67
CA VAL A 276 0.71 7.70 -12.77
C VAL A 276 2.14 8.16 -12.53
N SER A 277 2.45 9.40 -12.89
CA SER A 277 3.78 9.95 -12.64
C SER A 277 3.94 10.35 -11.15
N PRO A 278 5.17 10.60 -10.65
CA PRO A 278 5.39 10.93 -9.25
C PRO A 278 4.61 12.16 -8.78
N LEU A 279 4.22 12.15 -7.51
CA LEU A 279 3.79 13.38 -6.82
C LEU A 279 4.98 14.33 -6.68
N LEU A 280 4.71 15.60 -6.40
CA LEU A 280 5.76 16.54 -6.01
C LEU A 280 6.50 16.00 -4.76
N CYS A 281 7.82 16.00 -4.81
CA CYS A 281 8.66 15.84 -3.63
C CYS A 281 9.82 16.83 -3.71
N PRO A 282 9.79 17.93 -2.94
CA PRO A 282 10.71 19.06 -3.12
C PRO A 282 12.19 18.67 -3.15
N ILE A 283 12.61 17.72 -2.31
CA ILE A 283 14.02 17.29 -2.25
C ILE A 283 14.50 16.58 -3.52
N HIS A 284 13.59 16.09 -4.37
CA HIS A 284 13.89 15.29 -5.56
C HIS A 284 13.35 15.87 -6.88
N GLU A 285 12.77 17.08 -6.88
CA GLU A 285 12.28 17.71 -8.11
C GLU A 285 13.42 17.93 -9.11
N ASP A 286 14.52 18.50 -8.63
CA ASP A 286 15.68 18.87 -9.45
C ASP A 286 17.01 18.31 -8.91
N THR A 287 16.97 17.56 -7.81
CA THR A 287 18.15 16.90 -7.20
C THR A 287 18.01 15.38 -7.27
N PRO A 288 18.95 14.66 -7.90
CA PRO A 288 18.91 13.20 -7.94
C PRO A 288 19.19 12.58 -6.56
N GLY A 289 18.96 11.27 -6.46
CA GLY A 289 19.34 10.52 -5.28
C GLY A 289 20.84 10.22 -5.16
N PRO A 290 21.22 9.39 -4.18
CA PRO A 290 20.31 8.69 -3.26
C PRO A 290 19.69 9.63 -2.22
N SER A 291 18.60 9.17 -1.61
CA SER A 291 18.03 9.76 -0.40
C SER A 291 18.73 9.20 0.84
N ALA A 292 18.93 10.02 1.86
CA ALA A 292 19.49 9.60 3.14
C ALA A 292 18.69 10.15 4.32
N PRO A 293 18.63 9.40 5.45
CA PRO A 293 18.06 9.93 6.67
C PRO A 293 18.86 11.14 7.17
N ASP A 294 18.16 12.16 7.63
CA ASP A 294 18.72 13.30 8.34
C ASP A 294 18.48 13.15 9.84
N PHE A 295 19.55 12.84 10.57
CA PHE A 295 19.52 12.63 12.01
C PHE A 295 19.66 13.92 12.82
N SER A 296 19.82 15.09 12.19
CA SER A 296 20.06 16.37 12.89
C SER A 296 18.93 16.78 13.83
N ARG A 297 17.71 16.25 13.62
CA ARG A 297 16.50 16.54 14.38
C ARG A 297 15.89 15.31 15.07
N ILE A 298 16.61 14.19 15.13
CA ILE A 298 16.08 12.96 15.73
C ILE A 298 15.77 13.12 17.24
N ALA A 299 16.54 13.98 17.93
CA ALA A 299 16.30 14.34 19.33
C ALA A 299 14.98 15.10 19.55
N ASP A 300 14.48 15.78 18.51
CA ASP A 300 13.17 16.44 18.49
C ASP A 300 12.04 15.45 18.06
N GLY A 301 12.35 14.16 17.93
CA GLY A 301 11.43 13.12 17.47
C GLY A 301 11.16 13.14 15.96
N GLN A 302 11.91 13.93 15.19
CA GLN A 302 11.69 14.10 13.76
C GLN A 302 12.80 13.40 12.94
N LEU A 303 12.45 12.31 12.28
CA LEU A 303 13.27 11.71 11.22
C LEU A 303 12.85 12.36 9.89
N ARG A 304 13.77 13.07 9.25
CA ARG A 304 13.58 13.68 7.93
C ARG A 304 14.48 13.00 6.90
N PHE A 305 14.28 13.31 5.63
CA PHE A 305 15.09 12.82 4.52
C PHE A 305 15.68 13.97 3.71
N LYS A 306 16.84 13.71 3.11
CA LYS A 306 17.50 14.65 2.19
C LYS A 306 18.01 13.93 0.96
N ALA A 307 18.02 14.64 -0.16
CA ALA A 307 18.71 14.20 -1.37
C ALA A 307 20.21 14.44 -1.21
N MET A 308 21.02 13.44 -1.60
CA MET A 308 22.48 13.48 -1.51
C MET A 308 23.16 13.67 -2.87
N GLY A 309 22.41 13.64 -3.97
CA GLY A 309 22.94 13.80 -5.32
C GLY A 309 23.28 15.25 -5.67
N ASP A 310 24.07 15.43 -6.72
CA ASP A 310 24.38 16.74 -7.28
C ASP A 310 23.42 17.03 -8.45
N PRO A 311 22.66 18.16 -8.43
CA PRO A 311 21.79 18.57 -9.53
C PRO A 311 22.47 18.60 -10.91
N ALA A 312 23.78 18.90 -10.97
CA ALA A 312 24.53 18.93 -12.22
C ALA A 312 24.59 17.55 -12.91
N GLU A 313 24.47 16.46 -12.14
CA GLU A 313 24.52 15.09 -12.66
C GLU A 313 23.27 14.70 -13.46
N ARG A 314 22.22 15.53 -13.47
CA ARG A 314 21.08 15.38 -14.39
C ARG A 314 21.55 15.37 -15.86
N ALA A 315 22.56 16.17 -16.20
CA ALA A 315 23.13 16.19 -17.55
C ALA A 315 23.76 14.84 -17.95
N ALA A 316 24.22 14.06 -16.98
CA ALA A 316 24.72 12.69 -17.16
C ALA A 316 23.61 11.63 -17.10
N GLY A 317 22.34 12.04 -17.05
CA GLY A 317 21.18 11.15 -17.05
C GLY A 317 20.80 10.60 -15.67
N LYS A 318 21.27 11.19 -14.57
CA LYS A 318 20.67 10.91 -13.25
C LYS A 318 19.20 11.31 -13.24
N LEU A 319 18.38 10.49 -12.58
CA LEU A 319 16.93 10.70 -12.53
C LEU A 319 16.58 11.71 -11.43
N THR A 320 15.74 12.67 -11.79
CA THR A 320 14.96 13.50 -10.86
C THR A 320 13.48 13.21 -11.09
N LEU A 321 12.60 13.64 -10.18
CA LEU A 321 11.16 13.44 -10.38
C LEU A 321 10.64 14.20 -11.60
N ARG A 322 11.16 15.40 -11.86
CA ARG A 322 10.82 16.15 -13.08
C ARG A 322 11.19 15.35 -14.34
N ALA A 323 12.41 14.82 -14.41
CA ALA A 323 12.85 14.01 -15.55
C ALA A 323 12.00 12.74 -15.73
N ILE A 324 11.60 12.09 -14.64
CA ILE A 324 10.71 10.92 -14.68
C ILE A 324 9.32 11.31 -15.18
N ARG A 325 8.74 12.42 -14.69
CA ARG A 325 7.43 12.91 -15.16
C ARG A 325 7.45 13.20 -16.66
N GLU A 326 8.48 13.89 -17.14
CA GLU A 326 8.69 14.20 -18.56
C GLU A 326 8.77 12.92 -19.41
N GLU A 327 9.59 11.94 -19.01
CA GLU A 327 9.77 10.72 -19.79
C GLU A 327 8.54 9.80 -19.75
N LEU A 328 7.86 9.65 -18.61
CA LEU A 328 6.62 8.85 -18.52
C LEU A 328 5.52 9.43 -19.42
N ALA A 329 5.32 10.75 -19.41
CA ALA A 329 4.37 11.41 -20.28
C ALA A 329 4.72 11.17 -21.76
N ALA A 330 6.00 11.30 -22.13
CA ALA A 330 6.46 11.08 -23.49
C ALA A 330 6.32 9.61 -23.95
N ILE A 331 6.59 8.63 -23.06
CA ILE A 331 6.38 7.20 -23.34
C ILE A 331 4.91 6.92 -23.63
N VAL A 332 4.01 7.38 -22.76
CA VAL A 332 2.57 7.13 -22.94
C VAL A 332 2.05 7.80 -24.20
N GLU A 333 2.43 9.05 -24.45
CA GLU A 333 2.00 9.77 -25.66
C GLU A 333 2.43 9.04 -26.94
N ARG A 334 3.69 8.59 -27.02
CA ARG A 334 4.19 7.82 -28.18
C ARG A 334 3.44 6.51 -28.39
N ARG A 335 3.06 5.83 -27.30
CA ARG A 335 2.39 4.52 -27.35
C ARG A 335 0.90 4.61 -27.60
N ARG A 336 0.27 5.76 -27.34
CA ARG A 336 -1.20 5.90 -27.37
C ARG A 336 -1.82 5.62 -28.74
N ALA A 337 -1.06 5.83 -29.81
CA ALA A 337 -1.50 5.50 -31.17
C ALA A 337 -1.74 3.99 -31.37
N ASP A 338 -0.93 3.15 -30.73
CA ASP A 338 -0.99 1.69 -30.83
C ASP A 338 -1.77 1.05 -29.66
N ASP A 339 -1.81 1.72 -28.50
CA ASP A 339 -2.50 1.29 -27.28
C ASP A 339 -3.44 2.39 -26.79
N PRO A 340 -4.69 2.45 -27.30
CA PRO A 340 -5.64 3.50 -26.93
C PRO A 340 -6.15 3.38 -25.48
N ARG A 341 -5.82 2.28 -24.78
CA ARG A 341 -6.20 2.01 -23.38
C ARG A 341 -5.05 2.27 -22.41
N LEU A 342 -3.93 2.82 -22.90
CA LEU A 342 -2.87 3.36 -22.09
C LEU A 342 -3.12 4.84 -21.82
N HIS A 343 -3.21 5.18 -20.54
CA HIS A 343 -3.51 6.52 -20.07
C HIS A 343 -2.37 7.07 -19.21
N HIS A 344 -2.24 8.38 -19.15
CA HIS A 344 -1.30 9.07 -18.27
C HIS A 344 -2.07 9.99 -17.31
N LEU A 345 -1.71 9.95 -16.04
CA LEU A 345 -2.12 10.92 -15.03
C LEU A 345 -0.87 11.57 -14.44
N ASP A 346 -0.75 12.89 -14.60
CA ASP A 346 0.33 13.66 -13.99
C ASP A 346 0.14 13.69 -12.46
N GLY A 347 1.13 13.20 -11.72
CA GLY A 347 1.12 13.18 -10.26
C GLY A 347 1.03 14.57 -9.64
N LEU A 348 1.44 15.64 -10.35
CA LEU A 348 1.22 17.01 -9.87
C LEU A 348 -0.26 17.41 -9.81
N ALA A 349 -1.13 16.77 -10.59
CA ALA A 349 -2.57 16.99 -10.47
C ALA A 349 -3.15 16.41 -9.18
N LEU A 350 -2.44 15.45 -8.56
CA LEU A 350 -2.82 14.86 -7.27
C LEU A 350 -2.21 15.63 -6.11
N TYR A 351 -0.94 15.99 -6.20
CA TYR A 351 -0.22 16.79 -5.21
C TYR A 351 0.92 17.57 -5.88
N GLY A 352 0.74 18.88 -5.99
CA GLY A 352 1.67 19.82 -6.64
C GLY A 352 2.19 20.92 -5.71
N GLU A 353 2.85 21.93 -6.27
CA GLU A 353 3.54 22.99 -5.53
C GLU A 353 2.61 23.76 -4.59
N ARG A 354 1.38 24.05 -5.03
CA ARG A 354 0.37 24.72 -4.20
C ARG A 354 -0.02 23.86 -2.99
N ASP A 355 -0.14 22.55 -3.18
CA ASP A 355 -0.48 21.65 -2.09
C ASP A 355 0.69 21.50 -1.13
N ALA A 356 1.92 21.46 -1.61
CA ALA A 356 3.10 21.39 -0.74
C ALA A 356 3.32 22.66 0.10
N ALA A 357 2.88 23.82 -0.38
CA ALA A 357 2.87 25.05 0.41
C ALA A 357 1.82 25.02 1.54
N GLU A 358 0.70 24.31 1.34
CA GLU A 358 -0.40 24.19 2.32
C GLU A 358 -0.21 23.01 3.28
N LEU A 359 0.23 21.87 2.74
CA LEU A 359 0.41 20.57 3.38
C LEU A 359 1.82 20.07 3.07
N PRO A 360 2.86 20.65 3.70
CA PRO A 360 4.23 20.22 3.48
C PRO A 360 4.46 18.79 3.94
N LEU A 361 5.35 18.07 3.26
CA LEU A 361 5.72 16.70 3.63
C LEU A 361 6.46 16.72 4.98
N PRO A 362 5.94 16.08 6.05
CA PRO A 362 6.49 16.20 7.40
C PRO A 362 7.93 15.70 7.55
N ASP A 363 8.33 14.72 6.74
CA ASP A 363 9.70 14.16 6.71
C ASP A 363 10.46 14.54 5.43
N ASP A 364 9.95 15.52 4.68
CA ASP A 364 10.39 15.92 3.33
C ASP A 364 10.20 14.87 2.22
N LEU A 365 9.54 13.74 2.47
CA LEU A 365 9.44 12.65 1.52
C LEU A 365 8.03 12.04 1.37
N HIS A 366 7.31 11.88 2.47
CA HIS A 366 6.03 11.16 2.51
C HIS A 366 4.87 12.10 2.87
N PRO A 367 3.70 11.93 2.24
CA PRO A 367 2.50 12.68 2.58
C PRO A 367 1.98 12.27 3.96
N ASP A 368 1.47 13.23 4.72
CA ASP A 368 0.77 12.96 5.97
C ASP A 368 -0.69 12.49 5.71
N ALA A 369 -1.45 12.25 6.78
CA ALA A 369 -2.84 11.80 6.69
C ALA A 369 -3.75 12.78 5.92
N ALA A 370 -3.57 14.10 6.08
CA ALA A 370 -4.36 15.10 5.37
C ALA A 370 -4.04 15.09 3.86
N THR A 371 -2.76 14.96 3.53
CA THR A 371 -2.29 14.87 2.15
C THR A 371 -2.75 13.56 1.50
N HIS A 372 -2.72 12.44 2.22
CA HIS A 372 -3.28 11.17 1.78
C HIS A 372 -4.74 11.29 1.36
N ARG A 373 -5.57 11.96 2.17
CA ARG A 373 -6.97 12.23 1.85
C ARG A 373 -7.10 13.03 0.55
N ARG A 374 -6.35 14.13 0.42
CA ARG A 374 -6.37 14.97 -0.78
C ARG A 374 -5.98 14.22 -2.05
N VAL A 375 -4.92 13.40 -1.97
CA VAL A 375 -4.48 12.55 -3.08
C VAL A 375 -5.56 11.53 -3.44
N GLY A 376 -6.18 10.88 -2.45
CA GLY A 376 -7.23 9.88 -2.65
C GLY A 376 -8.49 10.46 -3.31
N GLU A 377 -8.98 11.60 -2.81
CA GLU A 377 -10.15 12.29 -3.35
C GLU A 377 -9.93 12.75 -4.80
N ARG A 378 -8.76 13.36 -5.09
CA ARG A 378 -8.41 13.79 -6.44
C ARG A 378 -8.20 12.62 -7.38
N PHE A 379 -7.54 11.55 -6.94
CA PHE A 379 -7.39 10.36 -7.76
C PHE A 379 -8.76 9.77 -8.10
N ALA A 380 -9.66 9.67 -7.13
CA ALA A 380 -11.00 9.16 -7.39
C ALA A 380 -11.74 10.00 -8.45
N ALA A 381 -11.70 11.33 -8.32
CA ALA A 381 -12.32 12.23 -9.27
C ALA A 381 -11.70 12.15 -10.68
N LEU A 382 -10.37 12.07 -10.78
CA LEU A 382 -9.66 12.12 -12.07
C LEU A 382 -9.59 10.75 -12.77
N ALA A 383 -9.55 9.65 -12.03
CA ALA A 383 -9.42 8.31 -12.60
C ALA A 383 -10.78 7.64 -12.78
N PHE A 384 -11.65 7.66 -11.76
CA PHE A 384 -12.96 6.99 -11.79
C PHE A 384 -14.11 7.91 -12.19
N GLY A 385 -13.93 9.24 -12.10
CA GLY A 385 -14.94 10.22 -12.51
C GLY A 385 -15.08 10.34 -14.02
N GLU A 386 -16.05 11.16 -14.46
CA GLU A 386 -16.36 11.38 -15.88
C GLU A 386 -15.12 11.80 -16.68
N GLY A 387 -14.86 11.12 -17.80
CA GLY A 387 -13.69 11.36 -18.65
C GLY A 387 -12.37 10.81 -18.10
N GLY A 388 -12.38 10.19 -16.92
CA GLY A 388 -11.21 9.51 -16.34
C GLY A 388 -10.86 8.21 -17.06
N ALA A 389 -9.63 7.74 -16.88
CA ALA A 389 -9.12 6.52 -17.52
C ALA A 389 -9.90 5.25 -17.15
N PHE A 390 -10.60 5.27 -16.00
CA PHE A 390 -11.39 4.17 -15.47
C PHE A 390 -12.90 4.46 -15.47
N ALA A 391 -13.31 5.58 -16.09
CA ALA A 391 -14.72 5.83 -16.36
C ALA A 391 -15.26 4.67 -17.22
N ALA A 392 -16.31 4.03 -16.72
CA ALA A 392 -17.12 3.10 -17.51
C ALA A 392 -18.40 3.80 -17.94
#